data_AF-A0A1W5DCG1-F1
#
_entry.id   AF-A0A1W5DCG1-F1
#
_cell.length_a   1.000
_cell.length_b   1.000
_cell.length_c   1.000
_cell.angle_alpha   90.00
_cell.angle_beta   90.00
_cell.angle_gamma   90.00
#
_symmetry.space_group_name_H-M   'P 1'
#
loop_
_entity.id
_entity.type
_entity.pdbx_description
1 polymer ?
#
loop_
_entity_poly.entity_id
_entity_poly.type
_entity_poly.pdbx_seq_one_letter_code
_entity_poly.pdbx_strand_id
1 'polypeptide(L)' 'MPTLADNSAKGGRQEDMAVAGLRETTLFLHALMRQETELLGDGTKLLFGGLSQGCAMALHAMLTFDATLGAVIGVSG' A
#
# COMPACT_ATOMS: atom_id res chain seq x y z
N MET A 1 -1.23 31.22 18.89
CA MET A 1 -2.21 30.35 18.23
C MET A 1 -1.83 30.24 16.76
N PRO A 2 -1.67 29.04 16.18
CA PRO A 2 -1.47 28.92 14.74
C PRO A 2 -2.73 29.38 14.00
N THR A 3 -2.56 30.11 12.89
CA THR A 3 -3.67 30.65 12.09
C THR A 3 -4.19 29.60 11.11
N LEU A 4 -5.43 29.75 10.64
CA LEU A 4 -6.06 28.81 9.69
C LEU A 4 -5.23 28.59 8.40
N ALA A 5 -4.44 29.59 7.98
CA ALA A 5 -3.52 29.49 6.85
C ALA A 5 -2.29 28.59 7.13
N ASP A 6 -1.77 28.58 8.36
CA ASP A 6 -0.66 27.70 8.78
C ASP A 6 -1.10 26.23 8.81
N ASN A 7 -2.37 25.96 9.16
CA ASN A 7 -2.92 24.60 9.16
C ASN A 7 -3.19 24.05 7.75
N SER A 8 -3.62 24.90 6.81
CA SER A 8 -3.91 24.46 5.43
C SER A 8 -2.64 24.14 4.65
N ALA A 9 -1.56 24.92 4.85
CA ALA A 9 -0.24 24.65 4.26
C ALA A 9 0.45 23.41 4.87
N LYS A 10 0.25 23.13 6.16
CA LYS A 10 0.69 21.88 6.80
C LYS A 10 -0.09 20.67 6.29
N GLY A 11 -1.40 20.81 6.10
CA GLY A 11 -2.26 19.76 5.55
C GLY A 11 -1.81 19.30 4.16
N GLY A 12 -1.64 20.23 3.22
CA GLY A 12 -1.20 19.88 1.85
C GLY A 12 0.17 19.19 1.80
N ARG A 13 1.14 19.65 2.62
CA ARG A 13 2.45 19.00 2.71
C ARG A 13 2.37 17.58 3.26
N GLN A 14 1.48 17.33 4.22
CA GLN A 14 1.34 16.01 4.83
C GLN A 14 0.64 15.04 3.87
N GLU A 15 -0.35 15.53 3.11
CA GLU A 15 -1.01 14.79 2.04
C GLU A 15 -0.03 14.40 0.93
N ASP A 16 0.78 15.34 0.44
CA ASP A 16 1.80 15.07 -0.59
C ASP A 16 2.80 14.00 -0.15
N MET A 17 3.26 14.07 1.12
CA MET A 17 4.15 13.07 1.71
C MET A 17 3.48 11.70 1.84
N ALA A 18 2.18 11.67 2.21
CA ALA A 18 1.42 10.43 2.31
C ALA A 18 1.23 9.78 0.93
N VAL A 19 0.96 10.58 -0.12
CA VAL A 19 0.84 10.09 -1.50
C VAL A 19 2.17 9.56 -2.01
N ALA A 20 3.27 10.27 -1.78
CA ALA A 20 4.61 9.82 -2.16
C ALA A 20 4.97 8.49 -1.47
N GLY A 21 4.78 8.41 -0.15
CA GLY A 21 5.04 7.19 0.62
C GLY A 21 4.15 6.01 0.19
N LEU A 22 2.88 6.25 -0.12
CA LEU A 22 1.97 5.23 -0.64
C LEU A 22 2.46 4.70 -1.99
N ARG A 23 2.87 5.59 -2.90
CA ARG A 23 3.41 5.21 -4.21
C ARG A 23 4.68 4.39 -4.08
N GLU A 24 5.65 4.87 -3.30
CA GLU A 24 6.92 4.16 -3.07
C GLU A 24 6.69 2.77 -2.48
N THR A 25 5.82 2.68 -1.48
CA THR A 25 5.54 1.38 -0.86
C THR A 25 4.77 0.45 -1.79
N THR A 26 3.84 0.97 -2.59
CA THR A 26 3.13 0.15 -3.58
C THR A 26 4.09 -0.46 -4.60
N LEU A 27 5.03 0.34 -5.12
CA LEU A 27 6.04 -0.15 -6.06
C LEU A 27 6.95 -1.22 -5.44
N PHE A 28 7.38 -1.00 -4.19
CA PHE A 28 8.15 -1.98 -3.44
C PHE A 28 7.37 -3.29 -3.25
N LEU A 29 6.11 -3.20 -2.82
CA LEU A 29 5.26 -4.37 -2.59
C LEU A 29 4.99 -5.13 -3.90
N HIS A 30 4.72 -4.44 -5.00
CA HIS A 30 4.55 -5.08 -6.31
C HIS A 30 5.80 -5.84 -6.75
N ALA A 31 6.98 -5.25 -6.57
CA ALA A 31 8.24 -5.91 -6.89
C ALA A 31 8.44 -7.18 -6.05
N LEU A 32 8.19 -7.10 -4.73
CA LEU A 32 8.28 -8.22 -3.82
C LEU A 32 7.27 -9.33 -4.18
N MET A 33 6.01 -8.97 -4.44
CA MET A 33 4.95 -9.93 -4.80
C MET A 33 5.26 -10.66 -6.10
N ARG A 34 5.87 -9.99 -7.09
CA ARG A 34 6.34 -10.65 -8.32
C ARG A 34 7.45 -11.64 -8.03
N GLN A 35 8.45 -11.25 -7.25
CA GLN A 35 9.54 -12.15 -6.85
C GLN A 35 9.01 -13.40 -6.14
N GLU A 36 8.09 -13.24 -5.19
CA GLU A 36 7.50 -14.37 -4.48
C GLU A 36 6.64 -15.25 -5.41
N THR A 37 5.89 -14.62 -6.32
CA THR A 37 5.10 -15.36 -7.32
C THR A 37 5.98 -16.20 -8.25
N GLU A 38 7.12 -15.65 -8.68
CA GLU A 38 8.11 -16.37 -9.48
C GLU A 38 8.69 -17.58 -8.74
N LEU A 39 8.99 -17.44 -7.45
CA LEU A 39 9.45 -18.53 -6.60
C LEU A 39 8.39 -19.62 -6.39
N LEU A 40 7.12 -19.23 -6.26
CA LEU A 40 5.99 -20.16 -6.10
C LEU A 40 5.52 -20.81 -7.41
N GLY A 41 5.89 -20.22 -8.55
CA GLY A 41 5.46 -20.58 -9.90
C GLY A 41 3.98 -20.35 -10.20
N ASP A 42 3.23 -19.79 -9.25
CA ASP A 42 1.77 -19.62 -9.32
C ASP A 42 1.31 -18.57 -8.29
N GLY A 43 0.74 -17.47 -8.78
CA GLY A 43 0.27 -16.36 -7.96
C GLY A 43 -0.91 -16.71 -7.05
N THR A 44 -1.68 -17.75 -7.38
CA THR A 44 -2.79 -18.22 -6.53
C THR A 44 -2.32 -18.83 -5.19
N LYS A 45 -1.02 -19.07 -5.04
CA LYS A 45 -0.40 -19.55 -3.79
C LYS A 45 0.13 -18.41 -2.92
N LEU A 46 0.16 -17.18 -3.42
CA LEU A 46 0.63 -16.03 -2.67
C LEU A 46 -0.52 -15.44 -1.84
N LEU A 47 -0.35 -15.44 -0.52
CA LEU A 47 -1.22 -14.73 0.40
C LEU A 47 -0.53 -13.44 0.83
N PHE A 48 -1.26 -12.34 0.76
CA PHE A 48 -0.74 -11.01 1.08
C PHE A 48 -1.68 -10.29 2.05
N GLY A 49 -1.19 -9.35 2.85
CA GLY A 49 -2.06 -8.71 3.83
C GLY A 49 -1.36 -7.73 4.75
N GLY A 50 -2.15 -7.07 5.59
CA GLY A 50 -1.63 -6.10 6.55
C GLY A 50 -2.63 -5.70 7.63
N LEU A 51 -2.11 -5.04 8.66
CA LEU A 51 -2.86 -4.60 9.84
C LEU A 51 -2.78 -3.08 9.99
N SER A 52 -3.88 -2.44 10.41
CA SER A 52 -3.98 -0.99 10.58
C SER A 52 -3.60 -0.26 9.30
N GLN A 53 -2.60 0.62 9.31
CA GLN A 53 -2.08 1.25 8.10
C GLN A 53 -1.66 0.22 7.04
N GLY A 54 -1.09 -0.91 7.46
CA GLY A 54 -0.72 -1.99 6.57
C GLY A 54 -1.92 -2.61 5.83
N CYS A 55 -3.13 -2.56 6.40
CA CYS A 55 -4.35 -3.02 5.74
C CYS A 55 -4.70 -2.11 4.56
N ALA A 56 -4.75 -0.79 4.77
CA ALA A 56 -5.00 0.17 3.70
C ALA A 56 -3.96 0.06 2.57
N MET A 57 -2.69 -0.13 2.93
CA MET A 57 -1.61 -0.32 1.97
C MET A 57 -1.73 -1.67 1.23
N ALA A 58 -2.08 -2.74 1.93
CA ALA A 58 -2.27 -4.05 1.31
C ALA A 58 -3.46 -4.05 0.33
N LEU A 59 -4.56 -3.40 0.69
CA LEU A 59 -5.70 -3.21 -0.20
C LEU A 59 -5.33 -2.39 -1.43
N HIS A 60 -4.67 -1.25 -1.25
CA HIS A 60 -4.21 -0.41 -2.37
C HIS A 60 -3.26 -1.17 -3.31
N ALA A 61 -2.25 -1.84 -2.74
CA ALA A 61 -1.28 -2.60 -3.52
C ALA A 61 -1.95 -3.74 -4.29
N MET A 62 -2.87 -4.50 -3.69
CA MET A 62 -3.60 -5.54 -4.41
C MET A 62 -4.50 -5.00 -5.50
N LEU A 63 -5.29 -3.96 -5.23
CA LEU A 63 -6.22 -3.38 -6.22
C LEU A 63 -5.51 -2.80 -7.44
N THR A 64 -4.23 -2.47 -7.30
CA THR A 64 -3.38 -1.91 -8.36
C THR A 64 -2.37 -2.90 -8.93
N PHE A 65 -2.37 -4.15 -8.45
CA PHE A 65 -1.50 -5.21 -8.95
C PHE A 65 -2.09 -5.85 -10.21
N ASP A 66 -1.25 -6.20 -11.17
CA ASP A 66 -1.62 -6.68 -12.50
C ASP A 66 -1.63 -8.21 -12.63
N ALA A 67 -1.48 -8.93 -11.53
CA ALA A 67 -1.47 -10.39 -11.49
C ALA A 67 -2.36 -10.94 -10.37
N THR A 68 -2.74 -12.22 -10.51
CA THR A 68 -3.61 -12.91 -9.57
C THR A 68 -2.89 -13.23 -8.26
N LEU A 69 -3.58 -13.04 -7.15
CA LEU A 69 -3.16 -13.48 -5.81
C LEU A 69 -4.10 -14.57 -5.31
N GLY A 70 -3.62 -15.40 -4.38
CA GLY A 70 -4.44 -16.42 -3.73
C GLY A 70 -5.47 -15.81 -2.80
N ALA A 71 -5.02 -14.92 -1.91
CA ALA A 71 -5.91 -14.16 -1.05
C ALA A 71 -5.24 -12.88 -0.55
N VAL A 72 -6.10 -11.93 -0.13
CA VAL A 72 -5.68 -10.76 0.65
C VAL A 72 -6.38 -10.72 2.00
N ILE A 73 -5.62 -10.48 3.06
CA ILE A 73 -6.14 -10.39 4.43
C ILE A 73 -5.83 -9.00 4.99
N GLY A 74 -6.89 -8.27 5.32
CA GLY A 74 -6.81 -6.98 5.99
C GLY A 74 -7.37 -7.07 7.41
N VAL A 75 -6.67 -6.46 8.38
CA VAL A 75 -7.12 -6.42 9.78
C VAL A 75 -7.12 -4.98 10.31
N SER A 76 -8.28 -4.53 10.81
CA SER A 76 -8.43 -3.23 11.48
C SER A 76 -7.92 -2.04 10.65
N GLY A 77 -8.19 -2.04 9.35
CA GLY A 77 -7.76 -1.02 8.38
C GLY A 77 -8.80 0.05 8.11
#